data_AF-A0A2S9FW85-F1
#
_entry.id   AF-A0A2S9FW85-F1
#
_cell.length_a   1.000
_cell.length_b   1.000
_cell.length_c   1.000
_cell.angle_alpha   90.00
_cell.angle_beta   90.00
_cell.angle_gamma   90.00
#
_symmetry.space_group_name_H-M   'P 1'
#
loop_
_entity.id
_entity.type
_entity.pdbx_description
1 polymer ?
#
loop_
_entity_poly.entity_id
_entity_poly.type
_entity_poly.pdbx_seq_one_letter_code
_entity_poly.pdbx_strand_id
1 'polypeptide(L)'
;PTTVDLLGERRFELALAHSPIGMAVVGLDGSFLRTNRALRTMLGYSRKTLENLTFQEITHPDDLESDLTLLAECLEGRRRSYRID
;
A
#
# COMPACT_ATOMS: atom_id res chain seq x y z
N PRO A 1 -19.40 11.64 -19.73
CA PRO A 1 -19.17 12.44 -18.51
C PRO A 1 -19.15 11.53 -17.28
N THR A 2 -17.97 11.15 -16.83
CA THR A 2 -17.78 10.31 -15.64
C THR A 2 -18.06 11.18 -14.42
N THR A 3 -19.20 10.97 -13.77
CA THR A 3 -19.47 11.56 -12.46
C THR A 3 -18.44 11.00 -11.48
N VAL A 4 -17.46 11.82 -11.09
CA VAL A 4 -16.52 11.51 -10.02
C VAL A 4 -17.32 11.42 -8.72
N ASP A 5 -17.31 10.24 -8.08
CA ASP A 5 -17.93 10.04 -6.75
C ASP A 5 -17.05 10.67 -5.66
N LEU A 6 -17.17 11.99 -5.51
CA LEU A 6 -16.47 12.78 -4.49
C LEU A 6 -16.76 12.30 -3.06
N LEU A 7 -17.92 11.69 -2.82
CA LEU A 7 -18.29 11.14 -1.50
C LEU A 7 -17.56 9.83 -1.21
N GLY A 8 -17.37 8.98 -2.22
CA GLY A 8 -16.56 7.76 -2.15
C GLY A 8 -15.09 8.08 -1.84
N GLU A 9 -14.50 8.99 -2.60
CA GLU A 9 -13.10 9.42 -2.41
C GLU A 9 -12.89 9.95 -0.99
N ARG A 10 -13.74 10.86 -0.51
CA ARG A 10 -13.58 11.44 0.82
C ARG A 10 -13.71 10.41 1.95
N ARG A 11 -14.59 9.41 1.81
CA ARG A 11 -14.70 8.32 2.80
C ARG A 11 -13.44 7.46 2.82
N PHE A 12 -12.89 7.14 1.65
CA PHE A 12 -11.63 6.42 1.54
C PHE A 12 -10.47 7.19 2.18
N GLU A 13 -10.35 8.49 1.88
CA GLU A 13 -9.34 9.37 2.48
C GLU A 13 -9.38 9.34 4.01
N LEU A 14 -10.58 9.47 4.58
CA LEU A 14 -10.76 9.46 6.03
C LEU A 14 -10.43 8.09 6.63
N ALA A 15 -10.88 7.00 6.01
CA ALA A 15 -10.59 5.65 6.47
C ALA A 15 -9.09 5.36 6.47
N LEU A 16 -8.39 5.72 5.39
CA LEU A 16 -6.94 5.56 5.29
C LEU A 16 -6.22 6.44 6.31
N ALA A 17 -6.54 7.73 6.38
CA ALA A 17 -5.85 8.70 7.24
C ALA A 17 -6.01 8.42 8.74
N HIS A 18 -7.19 7.93 9.16
CA HIS A 18 -7.52 7.72 10.56
C HIS A 18 -7.45 6.26 11.02
N SER A 19 -7.11 5.31 10.14
CA SER A 19 -6.88 3.92 10.56
C SER A 19 -5.73 3.82 11.58
N PRO A 20 -5.90 3.09 12.69
CA PRO A 20 -4.83 2.85 13.65
C PRO A 20 -3.81 1.81 13.18
N ILE A 21 -4.11 1.06 12.10
CA ILE A 21 -3.22 0.06 11.51
C ILE A 21 -2.46 0.70 10.35
N GLY A 22 -1.20 0.30 10.13
CA GLY A 22 -0.42 0.75 8.99
C GLY A 22 -1.11 0.40 7.66
N MET A 23 -1.38 1.40 6.83
CA MET A 23 -1.99 1.22 5.51
C MET A 23 -1.23 2.03 4.46
N ALA A 24 -1.11 1.44 3.27
CA ALA A 24 -0.60 2.08 2.08
C ALA A 24 -1.47 1.78 0.86
N VAL A 25 -1.43 2.68 -0.12
CA VAL A 25 -1.75 2.38 -1.52
C VAL A 25 -0.44 2.39 -2.27
N VAL A 26 -0.14 1.31 -2.98
CA VAL A 26 1.07 1.16 -3.79
C VAL A 26 0.73 1.15 -5.27
N GLY A 27 1.65 1.64 -6.10
CA GLY A 27 1.61 1.45 -7.55
C GLY A 27 1.86 0.00 -7.91
N LEU A 28 1.57 -0.37 -9.16
CA LEU A 28 1.85 -1.71 -9.67
C LEU A 28 3.36 -2.01 -9.76
N ASP A 29 4.18 -0.94 -9.79
CA ASP A 29 5.63 -0.99 -9.68
C ASP A 29 6.14 -1.06 -8.22
N GLY A 30 5.22 -0.99 -7.25
CA GLY A 30 5.51 -1.00 -5.82
C GLY A 30 5.77 0.36 -5.19
N SER A 31 5.72 1.45 -5.95
CA SER A 31 5.89 2.81 -5.43
C SER A 31 4.82 3.18 -4.40
N PHE A 32 5.19 3.84 -3.30
CA PHE A 32 4.20 4.30 -2.32
C PHE A 32 3.44 5.53 -2.85
N LEU A 33 2.18 5.34 -3.24
CA LEU A 33 1.31 6.43 -3.70
C LEU A 33 0.66 7.18 -2.53
N ARG A 34 0.23 6.42 -1.51
CA ARG A 34 -0.41 6.96 -0.30
C ARG A 34 0.01 6.14 0.90
N THR A 35 0.30 6.81 2.01
CA THR A 35 0.62 6.16 3.29
C THR A 35 -0.15 6.86 4.40
N ASN A 36 -0.60 6.13 5.41
CA ASN A 36 -1.21 6.73 6.60
C ASN A 36 -0.17 7.04 7.69
N ARG A 37 -0.61 7.75 8.73
CA ARG A 37 0.27 8.12 9.85
C ARG A 37 0.76 6.89 10.61
N ALA A 38 -0.10 5.90 10.83
CA ALA A 38 0.23 4.67 11.55
C ALA A 38 1.40 3.93 10.87
N LEU A 39 1.35 3.75 9.54
CA LEU A 39 2.42 3.08 8.79
C LEU A 39 3.75 3.82 8.92
N ARG A 40 3.74 5.15 8.72
CA ARG A 40 4.94 5.98 8.85
C ARG A 40 5.56 5.91 10.24
N THR A 41 4.72 5.93 11.28
CA THR A 41 5.18 5.78 12.66
C THR A 41 5.73 4.38 12.93
N MET A 42 5.05 3.33 12.44
CA MET A 42 5.47 1.94 12.59
C MET A 42 6.84 1.67 11.95
N LEU A 43 7.05 2.17 10.73
CA LEU A 43 8.30 1.96 9.99
C LEU A 43 9.40 2.99 10.34
N GLY A 44 9.07 4.06 11.06
CA GLY A 44 10.02 5.13 11.38
C GLY A 44 10.38 6.05 10.20
N TYR A 45 9.66 5.98 9.07
CA TYR A 45 9.93 6.81 7.89
C TYR A 45 9.03 8.04 7.79
N SER A 46 9.60 9.12 7.28
CA SER A 46 8.83 10.31 6.90
C SER A 46 7.98 10.05 5.66
N ARG A 47 6.95 10.87 5.43
CA ARG A 47 6.14 10.80 4.20
C ARG A 47 7.01 10.96 2.96
N LYS A 48 7.87 11.98 2.96
CA LYS A 48 8.78 12.28 1.84
C LYS A 48 9.75 11.13 1.57
N THR A 49 10.19 10.43 2.62
CA THR A 49 11.07 9.26 2.44
C THR A 49 10.32 8.13 1.75
N LEU A 50 9.14 7.76 2.25
CA LEU A 50 8.35 6.68 1.63
C LEU A 50 7.93 7.00 0.21
N GLU A 51 7.64 8.27 -0.13
CA GLU A 51 7.32 8.69 -1.51
C GLU A 51 8.44 8.43 -2.51
N ASN A 52 9.68 8.21 -2.06
CA ASN A 52 10.83 7.90 -2.91
C ASN A 52 11.30 6.44 -2.78
N LEU A 53 10.50 5.60 -2.11
CA LEU A 53 10.78 4.19 -1.94
C LEU A 53 9.66 3.35 -2.55
N THR A 54 9.97 2.10 -2.77
CA THR A 54 9.05 1.02 -3.09
C THR A 54 8.87 0.10 -1.88
N PHE A 55 7.78 -0.67 -1.81
CA PHE A 55 7.63 -1.62 -0.70
C PHE A 55 8.73 -2.68 -0.69
N GLN A 56 9.24 -3.05 -1.87
CA GLN A 56 10.31 -4.01 -2.06
C GLN A 56 11.62 -3.59 -1.38
N GLU A 57 11.88 -2.28 -1.27
CA GLU A 57 13.09 -1.75 -0.63
C GLU A 57 13.04 -1.79 0.91
N ILE A 58 11.86 -1.99 1.50
CA ILE A 58 11.66 -2.00 2.95
C ILE A 58 11.19 -3.35 3.51
N THR A 59 10.69 -4.25 2.64
CA THR A 59 10.29 -5.61 3.03
C THR A 59 11.53 -6.45 3.32
N HIS A 60 11.46 -7.29 4.37
CA HIS A 60 12.55 -8.19 4.72
C HIS A 60 12.84 -9.18 3.56
N PRO A 61 14.11 -9.50 3.26
CA PRO A 61 14.45 -10.39 2.14
C PRO A 61 13.75 -11.75 2.19
N ASP A 62 13.58 -12.32 3.38
CA ASP A 62 12.90 -13.62 3.56
C ASP A 62 11.41 -13.57 3.16
N ASP A 63 10.79 -12.40 3.23
CA ASP A 63 9.37 -12.21 2.90
C ASP A 63 9.18 -11.67 1.47
N LEU A 64 10.19 -11.01 0.91
CA LEU A 64 10.10 -10.28 -0.35
C LEU A 64 9.76 -11.17 -1.55
N GLU A 65 10.42 -12.33 -1.67
CA GLU A 65 10.18 -13.24 -2.79
C GLU A 65 8.75 -13.81 -2.78
N SER A 66 8.26 -14.16 -1.59
CA SER A 66 6.90 -14.62 -1.37
C SER A 66 5.89 -13.52 -1.68
N ASP A 67 6.15 -12.28 -1.24
CA ASP A 67 5.31 -11.11 -1.52
C ASP A 67 5.17 -10.86 -3.01
N LEU A 68 6.30 -10.81 -3.74
CA LEU A 68 6.33 -10.57 -5.17
C LEU A 68 5.59 -11.65 -5.97
N THR A 69 5.74 -12.91 -5.56
CA THR A 69 5.03 -14.04 -6.19
C THR A 69 3.52 -13.88 -6.02
N LEU A 70 3.06 -13.63 -4.79
CA LEU A 70 1.64 -13.47 -4.47
C LEU A 70 1.02 -12.23 -5.11
N LEU A 71 1.79 -11.13 -5.19
CA LEU A 71 1.42 -9.92 -5.91
C LEU A 71 1.22 -10.21 -7.40
N ALA A 72 2.15 -10.93 -8.04
CA ALA A 72 2.03 -11.30 -9.45
C ALA A 72 0.75 -12.12 -9.72
N GLU A 73 0.38 -13.06 -8.84
CA GLU A 73 -0.89 -13.80 -8.99
C GLU A 73 -2.12 -12.89 -8.92
N CYS A 74 -2.07 -11.84 -8.09
CA CYS A 74 -3.13 -10.83 -8.01
C CYS A 74 -3.21 -10.01 -9.29
N LEU A 75 -2.07 -9.58 -9.84
CA LEU A 75 -2.01 -8.81 -11.09
C LEU A 75 -2.50 -9.61 -12.30
N GLU A 76 -2.23 -10.91 -12.32
CA GLU A 76 -2.71 -11.85 -13.35
C GLU A 76 -4.17 -12.28 -13.15
N GLY A 77 -4.82 -11.86 -12.05
CA GLY A 77 -6.19 -12.23 -11.73
C GLY A 77 -6.38 -13.68 -11.26
N ARG A 78 -5.27 -14.41 -11.00
CA ARG A 78 -5.30 -15.76 -10.40
C ARG A 78 -5.67 -15.71 -8.91
N ARG A 79 -5.51 -14.56 -8.27
CA ARG A 79 -5.79 -14.31 -6.85
C ARG A 79 -6.48 -12.97 -6.64
N ARG A 80 -7.34 -12.86 -5.61
CA ARG A 80 -8.00 -11.59 -5.23
C ARG A 80 -7.26 -10.80 -4.14
N SER A 81 -6.61 -11.49 -3.21
CA SER A 81 -5.83 -10.91 -2.11
C SER A 81 -4.90 -11.95 -1.49
N TYR A 82 -3.88 -11.49 -0.77
CA TYR A 82 -2.96 -12.34 0.00
C TYR A 82 -2.63 -11.74 1.36
N ARG A 83 -2.00 -12.55 2.22
CA ARG A 83 -1.40 -12.20 3.50
C ARG A 83 -0.06 -12.94 3.60
N ILE A 84 0.91 -12.29 4.21
CA ILE A 84 2.21 -12.85 4.61
C ILE A 84 2.19 -12.93 6.14
N ASP A 85 2.68 -14.04 6.70
CA ASP A 85 2.68 -14.33 8.14
C ASP A 85 4.01 -13.93 8.80
#